data_AF-A0A0B8PR85-F1
#
_entry.id   AF-A0A0B8PR85-F1
#
_cell.length_a   1.000
_cell.length_b   1.000
_cell.length_c   1.000
_cell.angle_alpha   90.00
_cell.angle_beta   90.00
_cell.angle_gamma   90.00
#
_symmetry.space_group_name_H-M   'P 1'
#
loop_
_entity.id
_entity.type
_entity.pdbx_description
1 polymer ?
#
loop_
_entity_poly.entity_id
_entity_poly.type
_entity_poly.pdbx_seq_one_letter_code
_entity_poly.pdbx_strand_id
1 'polypeptide(L)'
;MKQYLDLCHRIVEEGHWIENERTGKRCLTVINADLTYDVANNAFPLVTTRKSFWKAAVAELLGYIRGYDNAAQFRELGTKTWDANANLNQAWLDNPHRKGEDDMGRVYGVQGRQWAKPDGGHIDQLRKIVDDLSRGVDDRGEILNFYNPGEFHMAVYVLVCTVIISHYWAILCI
;
A
#
# COMPACT_ATOMS: atom_id res chain seq x y z
N MET A 1 -20.10 9.12 -0.97
CA MET A 1 -19.78 8.86 0.45
C MET A 1 -20.70 7.89 1.17
N LYS A 2 -21.95 7.67 0.72
CA LYS A 2 -22.88 6.72 1.32
C LYS A 2 -22.27 5.32 1.55
N GLN A 3 -21.58 4.75 0.56
CA GLN A 3 -20.93 3.44 0.68
C GLN A 3 -19.96 3.31 1.89
N TYR A 4 -19.13 4.33 2.14
CA TYR A 4 -18.23 4.35 3.31
C TYR A 4 -19.01 4.39 4.63
N LEU A 5 -20.05 5.23 4.70
CA LEU A 5 -20.88 5.33 5.91
C LEU A 5 -21.67 4.04 6.16
N ASP A 6 -22.26 3.46 5.11
CA ASP A 6 -22.97 2.18 5.18
C ASP A 6 -22.04 1.07 5.69
N LEU A 7 -20.78 1.03 5.23
CA LEU A 7 -19.78 0.10 5.75
C LEU A 7 -19.48 0.35 7.24
N CYS A 8 -19.33 1.61 7.66
CA CYS A 8 -19.14 1.95 9.07
C CYS A 8 -20.33 1.50 9.93
N HIS A 9 -21.56 1.71 9.46
CA HIS A 9 -22.76 1.25 10.15
C HIS A 9 -22.79 -0.27 10.27
N ARG A 10 -22.52 -0.99 9.17
CA ARG A 10 -22.44 -2.46 9.17
C ARG A 10 -21.41 -2.99 10.15
N ILE A 11 -20.23 -2.35 10.25
CA ILE A 11 -19.21 -2.75 11.22
C ILE A 11 -19.74 -2.65 12.65
N VAL A 12 -20.46 -1.57 12.98
CA VAL A 12 -21.00 -1.35 14.33
C VAL A 12 -22.14 -2.31 14.65
N GLU A 13 -23.03 -2.59 13.69
CA GLU A 13 -24.23 -3.40 13.91
C GLU A 13 -23.96 -4.91 13.84
N GLU A 14 -23.11 -5.35 12.92
CA GLU A 14 -22.91 -6.77 12.60
C GLU A 14 -21.51 -7.29 12.94
N GLY A 15 -20.58 -6.42 13.33
CA GLY A 15 -19.19 -6.80 13.51
C GLY A 15 -18.95 -7.78 14.66
N HIS A 16 -17.94 -8.62 14.50
CA HIS A 16 -17.47 -9.54 15.53
C HIS A 16 -16.21 -8.99 16.20
N TRP A 17 -16.14 -9.09 17.53
CA TRP A 17 -14.95 -8.71 18.27
C TRP A 17 -13.83 -9.73 18.08
N ILE A 18 -12.68 -9.24 17.62
CA ILE A 18 -11.46 -10.03 17.45
C ILE A 18 -10.36 -9.40 18.29
N GLU A 19 -9.68 -10.19 19.12
CA GLU A 19 -8.48 -9.75 19.83
C GLU A 19 -7.27 -9.77 18.90
N ASN A 20 -6.51 -8.68 18.92
CA ASN A 20 -5.25 -8.56 18.21
C ASN A 20 -4.11 -8.66 19.24
N GLU A 21 -3.50 -9.84 19.35
CA GLU A 21 -2.41 -10.11 20.30
C GLU A 21 -1.22 -9.15 20.11
N ARG A 22 -0.91 -8.78 18.86
CA ARG A 22 0.20 -7.88 18.52
C ARG A 22 0.04 -6.47 19.08
N THR A 23 -1.20 -5.97 19.16
CA THR A 23 -1.48 -4.60 19.62
C THR A 23 -2.15 -4.55 21.00
N GLY A 24 -2.61 -5.70 21.51
CA GLY A 24 -3.40 -5.80 22.74
C GLY A 24 -4.76 -5.10 22.65
N LYS A 25 -5.27 -4.88 21.43
CA LYS A 25 -6.55 -4.19 21.19
C LYS A 25 -7.59 -5.17 20.63
N ARG A 26 -8.85 -4.88 20.94
CA ARG A 26 -10.00 -5.54 20.33
C ARG A 26 -10.48 -4.72 19.14
N CYS A 27 -10.66 -5.37 17.99
CA CYS A 27 -11.16 -4.77 16.77
C CYS A 27 -12.54 -5.35 16.45
N LEU A 28 -13.48 -4.47 16.14
CA LEU A 28 -14.78 -4.88 15.61
C LEU A 28 -14.62 -5.11 14.11
N THR A 29 -14.85 -6.35 13.66
CA THR A 29 -14.43 -6.80 12.33
C THR A 29 -15.61 -7.39 11.56
N VAL A 30 -15.72 -7.02 10.28
CA VAL A 30 -16.54 -7.70 9.28
C VAL A 30 -15.64 -8.24 8.18
N ILE A 31 -16.03 -9.36 7.59
CA ILE A 31 -15.31 -9.95 6.45
C ILE A 31 -16.01 -9.51 5.16
N ASN A 32 -15.21 -9.17 4.16
CA ASN A 32 -15.60 -8.71 2.83
C ASN A 32 -16.39 -7.38 2.82
N ALA A 33 -15.82 -6.41 2.13
CA ALA A 33 -16.45 -5.14 1.85
C ALA A 33 -15.95 -4.62 0.50
N ASP A 34 -16.87 -4.35 -0.41
CA ASP A 34 -16.59 -3.82 -1.73
C ASP A 34 -17.03 -2.36 -1.78
N LEU A 35 -16.14 -1.51 -2.28
CA LEU A 35 -16.37 -0.08 -2.45
C LEU A 35 -16.00 0.28 -3.88
N THR A 36 -16.94 0.91 -4.60
CA THR A 36 -16.72 1.34 -5.99
C THR A 36 -16.88 2.84 -6.09
N TYR A 37 -15.86 3.52 -6.60
CA TYR A 37 -15.86 4.96 -6.75
C TYR A 37 -15.64 5.34 -8.22
N ASP A 38 -16.49 6.23 -8.72
CA ASP A 38 -16.27 6.86 -10.02
C ASP A 38 -15.19 7.95 -9.88
N VAL A 39 -14.18 7.87 -10.75
CA VAL A 39 -13.06 8.81 -10.85
C VAL A 39 -13.04 9.56 -12.19
N ALA A 40 -14.03 9.32 -13.05
CA ALA A 40 -14.20 10.07 -14.28
C ALA A 40 -14.50 11.55 -14.00
N ASN A 41 -14.32 12.40 -15.01
CA ASN A 41 -14.63 13.83 -14.94
C ASN A 41 -13.95 14.56 -13.76
N ASN A 42 -12.73 14.13 -13.38
CA ASN A 42 -11.99 14.65 -12.24
C ASN A 42 -12.70 14.48 -10.88
N ALA A 43 -13.59 13.50 -10.76
CA ALA A 43 -14.15 13.12 -9.47
C ALA A 43 -13.06 12.46 -8.60
N PHE A 44 -12.91 12.93 -7.37
CA PHE A 44 -11.94 12.37 -6.42
C PHE A 44 -12.66 11.88 -5.16
N PRO A 45 -12.59 10.59 -4.81
CA PRO A 45 -13.35 9.99 -3.72
C PRO A 45 -12.73 10.30 -2.33
N LEU A 46 -12.60 11.58 -2.01
CA LEU A 46 -12.15 12.02 -0.70
C LEU A 46 -13.31 12.02 0.29
N VAL A 47 -13.09 11.39 1.46
CA VAL A 47 -14.05 11.44 2.56
C VAL A 47 -14.27 12.90 2.99
N THR A 48 -15.53 13.37 2.89
CA THR A 48 -15.94 14.74 3.23
C THR A 48 -16.62 14.86 4.60
N THR A 49 -17.05 13.74 5.20
CA THR A 49 -17.71 13.73 6.52
C THR A 49 -16.75 13.98 7.68
N ARG A 50 -15.44 13.98 7.41
CA ARG A 50 -14.39 14.38 8.33
C ARG A 50 -13.24 15.00 7.55
N LYS A 51 -12.39 15.77 8.23
CA LYS A 51 -11.15 16.28 7.65
C LYS A 51 -10.22 15.11 7.29
N SER A 52 -9.73 15.12 6.05
CA SER A 52 -8.81 14.11 5.51
C SER A 52 -7.40 14.70 5.33
N PHE A 53 -6.37 13.95 5.73
CA PHE A 53 -4.95 14.35 5.61
C PHE A 53 -4.37 14.00 4.24
N TRP A 54 -5.02 14.46 3.18
CA TRP A 54 -4.72 14.04 1.80
C TRP A 54 -3.30 14.39 1.34
N LYS A 55 -2.70 15.49 1.82
CA LYS A 55 -1.33 15.87 1.45
C LYS A 55 -0.30 14.80 1.84
N ALA A 56 -0.44 14.25 3.05
CA ALA A 56 0.44 13.19 3.55
C ALA A 56 0.24 11.90 2.75
N ALA A 57 -1.00 11.55 2.38
CA ALA A 57 -1.30 10.40 1.55
C ALA A 57 -0.69 10.52 0.14
N VAL A 58 -0.76 11.70 -0.48
CA VAL A 58 -0.12 11.96 -1.77
C VAL A 58 1.41 11.85 -1.65
N ALA A 59 2.00 12.45 -0.62
CA ALA A 59 3.44 12.37 -0.37
C ALA A 59 3.91 10.91 -0.18
N GLU A 60 3.13 10.09 0.52
CA GLU A 60 3.42 8.67 0.71
C GLU A 60 3.36 7.89 -0.61
N LEU A 61 2.31 8.07 -1.41
CA LEU A 61 2.20 7.43 -2.72
C LEU A 61 3.36 7.81 -3.65
N LEU A 62 3.78 9.08 -3.62
CA LEU A 62 4.95 9.54 -4.36
C LEU A 62 6.23 8.85 -3.89
N GLY A 63 6.38 8.56 -2.59
CA GLY A 63 7.49 7.77 -2.07
C GLY A 63 7.49 6.34 -2.61
N TYR A 64 6.32 5.69 -2.69
CA TYR A 64 6.20 4.36 -3.30
C TYR A 64 6.56 4.36 -4.78
N ILE A 65 6.04 5.34 -5.54
CA ILE A 65 6.36 5.50 -6.97
C ILE A 65 7.86 5.71 -7.17
N ARG A 66 8.52 6.48 -6.30
CA ARG A 66 9.97 6.72 -6.35
C ARG A 66 10.82 5.53 -5.89
N GLY A 67 10.21 4.51 -5.30
CA GLY A 67 10.91 3.31 -4.83
C GLY A 67 11.65 3.51 -3.50
N TYR A 68 11.21 4.46 -2.67
CA TYR A 68 11.88 4.78 -1.41
C TYR A 68 11.72 3.68 -0.36
N ASP A 69 12.79 3.47 0.42
CA ASP A 69 12.93 2.49 1.49
C ASP A 69 13.38 3.11 2.82
N ASN A 70 13.44 4.44 2.91
CA ASN A 70 13.92 5.16 4.07
C ASN A 70 12.91 6.25 4.53
N ALA A 71 12.53 6.23 5.81
CA ALA A 71 11.54 7.14 6.38
C ALA A 71 11.94 8.63 6.30
N ALA A 72 13.24 8.96 6.28
CA ALA A 72 13.71 10.33 6.09
C ALA A 72 13.27 10.90 4.73
N GLN A 73 13.31 10.09 3.67
CA GLN A 73 12.86 10.50 2.35
C GLN A 73 11.36 10.79 2.32
N PHE A 74 10.56 10.03 3.08
CA PHE A 74 9.14 10.31 3.24
C PHE A 74 8.90 11.62 3.99
N ARG A 75 9.71 11.92 5.03
CA ARG A 75 9.64 13.21 5.74
C ARG A 75 9.98 14.39 4.85
N GLU A 76 10.99 14.26 3.99
CA GLU A 76 11.33 15.28 2.99
C GLU A 76 10.19 15.53 2.01
N LEU A 77 9.41 14.50 1.66
CA LEU A 77 8.19 14.63 0.86
C LEU A 77 7.00 15.25 1.62
N GLY A 78 7.13 15.42 2.94
CA GLY A 78 6.11 16.03 3.79
C GLY A 78 5.17 15.03 4.47
N THR A 79 5.55 13.76 4.60
CA THR A 79 4.80 12.75 5.37
C THR A 79 5.65 12.04 6.42
N LYS A 80 5.07 11.79 7.58
CA LYS A 80 5.71 11.09 8.72
C LYS A 80 5.12 9.70 8.96
N THR A 81 4.41 9.16 7.97
CA THR A 81 3.63 7.91 8.12
C THR A 81 4.47 6.71 8.50
N TRP A 82 5.76 6.73 8.17
CA TRP A 82 6.70 5.63 8.43
C TRP A 82 7.61 5.82 9.64
N ASP A 83 7.66 7.00 10.26
CA ASP A 83 8.61 7.32 11.34
C ASP A 83 8.52 6.34 12.52
N ALA A 84 7.29 6.07 12.97
CA ALA A 84 7.07 5.20 14.12
C ALA A 84 7.44 3.75 13.80
N ASN A 85 7.12 3.28 12.60
CA ASN A 85 7.43 1.91 12.20
C ASN A 85 8.95 1.72 12.04
N ALA A 86 9.62 2.64 11.36
CA ALA A 86 11.07 2.54 11.11
C ALA A 86 11.92 2.66 12.38
N ASN A 87 11.45 3.45 13.37
CA ASN A 87 12.30 3.85 14.50
C ASN A 87 11.78 3.45 15.89
N LEU A 88 10.52 3.05 16.06
CA LEU A 88 9.94 2.71 17.36
C LEU A 88 9.46 1.25 17.45
N ASN A 89 9.57 0.48 16.37
CA ASN A 89 9.19 -0.93 16.36
C ASN A 89 10.39 -1.81 16.77
N GLN A 90 10.35 -2.33 18.00
CA GLN A 90 11.45 -3.15 18.54
C GLN A 90 11.81 -4.36 17.65
N ALA A 91 10.81 -5.06 17.10
CA ALA A 91 11.06 -6.20 16.23
C ALA A 91 11.77 -5.83 14.93
N TRP A 92 11.61 -4.58 14.48
CA TRP A 92 12.36 -4.04 13.34
C TRP A 92 13.72 -3.48 13.75
N LEU A 93 13.80 -2.79 14.90
CA LEU A 93 15.07 -2.28 15.44
C LEU A 93 16.09 -3.41 15.65
N ASP A 94 15.63 -4.57 16.13
CA ASP A 94 16.44 -5.77 16.37
C ASP A 94 16.61 -6.65 15.12
N ASN A 95 16.01 -6.28 13.98
CA ASN A 95 16.03 -7.10 12.77
C ASN A 95 17.43 -7.05 12.09
N PRO A 96 18.05 -8.20 11.76
CA PRO A 96 19.38 -8.22 11.14
C PRO A 96 19.41 -7.61 9.71
N HIS A 97 18.25 -7.47 9.07
CA HIS A 97 18.14 -6.84 7.75
C HIS A 97 18.02 -5.32 7.81
N ARG A 98 17.80 -4.75 9.00
CA ARG A 98 17.73 -3.30 9.18
C ARG A 98 19.14 -2.71 9.02
N LYS A 99 19.27 -1.75 8.10
CA LYS A 99 20.58 -1.15 7.75
C LYS A 99 20.97 0.03 8.65
N GLY A 100 20.01 0.68 9.29
CA GLY A 100 20.28 1.87 10.10
C GLY A 100 19.02 2.63 10.54
N GLU A 101 19.22 3.85 11.03
CA GLU A 101 18.13 4.78 11.34
C GLU A 101 17.28 5.06 10.09
N ASP A 102 15.96 5.14 10.28
CA ASP A 102 14.95 5.32 9.22
C ASP A 102 14.87 4.25 8.14
N ASP A 103 15.76 3.26 8.13
CA ASP A 103 15.69 2.13 7.21
C ASP A 103 14.37 1.40 7.42
N MET A 104 13.62 1.18 6.35
CA MET A 104 12.34 0.47 6.36
C MET A 104 12.48 -0.92 5.74
N GLY A 105 13.61 -1.22 5.10
CA GLY A 105 13.85 -2.45 4.37
C GLY A 105 13.02 -2.53 3.08
N ARG A 106 12.70 -3.74 2.64
CA ARG A 106 12.11 -4.00 1.31
C ARG A 106 10.59 -3.80 1.25
N VAL A 107 10.14 -2.59 1.56
CA VAL A 107 8.72 -2.15 1.59
C VAL A 107 8.10 -1.93 0.19
N TYR A 108 6.87 -1.39 0.15
CA TYR A 108 6.09 -1.08 -1.06
C TYR A 108 6.90 -0.47 -2.21
N GLY A 109 7.70 0.57 -1.96
CA GLY A 109 8.49 1.21 -3.00
C GLY A 109 9.49 0.25 -3.66
N VAL A 110 10.21 -0.51 -2.84
CA VAL A 110 11.18 -1.50 -3.30
C VAL A 110 10.48 -2.62 -4.07
N GLN A 111 9.37 -3.15 -3.56
CA GLN A 111 8.65 -4.22 -4.27
C GLN A 111 8.09 -3.73 -5.62
N GLY A 112 7.61 -2.49 -5.70
CA GLY A 112 7.08 -1.94 -6.95
C GLY A 112 8.15 -1.65 -8.02
N ARG A 113 9.37 -1.24 -7.61
CA ARG A 113 10.42 -0.77 -8.53
C ARG A 113 11.61 -1.73 -8.69
N GLN A 114 11.84 -2.59 -7.70
CA GLN A 114 13.01 -3.46 -7.58
C GLN A 114 12.63 -4.84 -7.00
N TRP A 115 11.56 -5.44 -7.52
CA TRP A 115 11.14 -6.79 -7.13
C TRP A 115 12.25 -7.80 -7.45
N ALA A 116 12.77 -8.52 -6.45
CA ALA A 116 13.88 -9.44 -6.66
C ALA A 116 13.45 -10.69 -7.43
N LYS A 117 14.27 -11.11 -8.40
CA LYS A 117 14.04 -12.35 -9.15
C LYS A 117 14.86 -13.50 -8.57
N PRO A 118 14.35 -14.76 -8.64
CA PRO A 118 15.09 -15.93 -8.16
C PRO A 118 16.36 -16.22 -8.96
N ASP A 119 16.42 -15.83 -10.23
CA ASP A 119 17.58 -15.96 -11.12
C ASP A 119 18.57 -14.78 -11.03
N GLY A 120 18.33 -13.86 -10.09
CA GLY A 120 19.10 -12.63 -9.95
C GLY A 120 18.55 -11.45 -10.77
N GLY A 121 18.94 -10.24 -10.39
CA GLY A 121 18.38 -9.00 -10.92
C GLY A 121 17.03 -8.64 -10.29
N HIS A 122 16.33 -7.69 -10.92
CA HIS A 122 15.05 -7.19 -10.40
C HIS A 122 14.05 -6.88 -11.52
N ILE A 123 12.77 -6.77 -11.15
CA ILE A 123 11.66 -6.34 -12.00
C ILE A 123 11.14 -5.00 -11.48
N ASP A 124 11.03 -4.03 -12.39
CA ASP A 124 10.31 -2.77 -12.15
C ASP A 124 8.86 -2.95 -12.64
N GLN A 125 7.99 -3.44 -11.75
CA GLN A 125 6.59 -3.73 -12.04
C GLN A 125 5.85 -2.46 -12.49
N LEU A 126 6.11 -1.33 -11.82
CA LEU A 126 5.47 -0.07 -12.16
C LEU A 126 5.91 0.45 -13.53
N ARG A 127 7.21 0.37 -13.86
CA ARG A 127 7.71 0.76 -15.18
C ARG A 127 7.05 -0.04 -16.28
N LYS A 128 6.98 -1.37 -16.14
CA LYS A 128 6.32 -2.24 -17.12
C LYS A 128 4.89 -1.77 -17.40
N ILE A 129 4.08 -1.61 -16.33
CA ILE A 129 2.69 -1.15 -16.45
C ILE A 129 2.62 0.19 -17.17
N VAL A 130 3.43 1.18 -16.76
CA VAL A 130 3.41 2.51 -17.38
C VAL A 130 3.79 2.45 -18.86
N ASP A 131 4.80 1.66 -19.23
CA ASP A 131 5.29 1.55 -20.59
C ASP A 131 4.28 0.83 -21.50
N ASP A 132 3.60 -0.19 -20.98
CA ASP A 132 2.57 -0.94 -21.71
C ASP A 132 1.30 -0.08 -21.90
N LEU A 133 0.85 0.60 -20.85
CA LEU A 133 -0.28 1.54 -20.93
C LEU A 133 0.01 2.71 -21.89
N SER A 134 1.22 3.27 -21.85
CA SER A 134 1.61 4.38 -22.72
C SER A 134 1.68 3.97 -24.20
N ARG A 135 1.89 2.69 -24.48
CA ARG A 135 1.93 2.11 -25.83
C ARG A 135 0.60 1.52 -26.28
N GLY A 136 -0.42 1.52 -25.43
CA GLY A 136 -1.73 0.93 -25.73
C GLY A 136 -1.67 -0.61 -25.86
N VAL A 137 -0.73 -1.26 -25.17
CA VAL A 137 -0.63 -2.72 -25.13
C VAL A 137 -1.72 -3.26 -24.21
N ASP A 138 -2.54 -4.19 -24.71
CA ASP A 138 -3.52 -4.92 -23.91
C ASP A 138 -2.86 -6.12 -23.23
N ASP A 139 -2.26 -5.90 -22.07
CA ASP A 139 -1.77 -6.97 -21.21
C ASP A 139 -2.72 -7.19 -20.03
N ARG A 140 -3.22 -8.43 -19.90
CA ARG A 140 -4.07 -8.84 -18.78
C ARG A 140 -3.28 -9.11 -17.51
N GLY A 141 -1.95 -9.06 -17.60
CA GLY A 141 -0.98 -9.19 -16.52
C GLY A 141 -0.53 -7.87 -15.90
N GLU A 142 -1.20 -6.74 -16.16
CA GLU A 142 -0.86 -5.47 -15.52
C GLU A 142 -1.24 -5.41 -14.04
N ILE A 143 -0.37 -6.02 -13.24
CA ILE A 143 -0.52 -6.19 -11.80
C ILE A 143 0.70 -5.59 -11.10
N LEU A 144 0.44 -4.70 -10.16
CA LEU A 144 1.43 -4.20 -9.21
C LEU A 144 1.22 -4.91 -7.88
N ASN A 145 2.16 -5.78 -7.52
CA ASN A 145 2.11 -6.55 -6.27
C ASN A 145 3.18 -6.06 -5.29
N PHE A 146 2.81 -5.93 -4.02
CA PHE A 146 3.74 -5.56 -2.95
C PHE A 146 4.02 -6.70 -1.97
N TYR A 147 3.32 -7.84 -2.13
CA TYR A 147 3.45 -8.97 -1.23
C TYR A 147 4.42 -10.01 -1.79
N ASN A 148 5.66 -9.96 -1.32
CA ASN A 148 6.70 -10.94 -1.61
C ASN A 148 6.97 -11.85 -0.39
N PRO A 149 6.47 -13.11 -0.39
CA PRO A 149 6.68 -14.03 0.73
C PRO A 149 8.16 -14.31 1.05
N GLY A 150 9.03 -14.26 0.04
CA GLY A 150 10.45 -14.54 0.19
C GLY A 150 11.22 -13.43 0.93
N GLU A 151 10.68 -12.21 0.95
CA GLU A 151 11.35 -11.02 1.49
C GLU A 151 10.61 -10.39 2.67
N PHE A 152 9.55 -11.04 3.16
CA PHE A 152 8.66 -10.47 4.18
C PHE A 152 9.38 -10.10 5.49
N HIS A 153 10.40 -10.87 5.86
CA HIS A 153 11.23 -10.65 7.06
C HIS A 153 12.30 -9.56 6.87
N MET A 154 12.46 -9.05 5.65
CA MET A 154 13.46 -8.04 5.27
C MET A 154 12.87 -6.62 5.18
N ALA A 155 11.68 -6.41 5.74
CA ALA A 155 11.02 -5.11 5.81
C ALA A 155 10.42 -4.89 7.20
N VAL A 156 10.27 -3.62 7.57
CA VAL A 156 9.57 -3.26 8.80
C VAL A 156 8.17 -3.87 8.81
N TYR A 157 7.81 -4.57 9.90
CA TYR A 157 6.52 -5.25 10.04
C TYR A 157 5.36 -4.26 9.99
N VAL A 158 4.91 -4.00 8.77
CA VAL A 158 3.58 -3.54 8.44
C VAL A 158 3.08 -4.64 7.52
N LEU A 159 2.07 -5.40 7.97
CA LEU A 159 1.30 -6.25 7.07
C LEU A 159 1.07 -5.44 5.81
N VAL A 160 1.39 -5.97 4.64
CA VAL A 160 1.07 -5.31 3.38
C VAL A 160 -0.46 -5.16 3.37
N CYS A 161 -0.97 -4.02 3.83
CA CYS A 161 -2.40 -3.77 3.99
C CYS A 161 -3.08 -3.65 2.62
N THR A 162 -2.29 -3.29 1.60
CA THR A 162 -2.69 -3.27 0.19
C THR A 162 -1.84 -4.28 -0.57
N VAL A 163 -2.39 -5.48 -0.77
CA VAL A 163 -1.64 -6.64 -1.29
C VAL A 163 -1.45 -6.54 -2.81
N ILE A 164 -2.52 -6.27 -3.55
CA ILE A 164 -2.53 -6.31 -5.02
C ILE A 164 -3.27 -5.08 -5.54
N ILE A 165 -2.67 -4.40 -6.52
CA ILE A 165 -3.34 -3.43 -7.37
C ILE A 165 -3.34 -4.01 -8.78
N SER A 166 -4.52 -4.31 -9.31
CA SER A 166 -4.68 -4.78 -10.70
C SER A 166 -5.34 -3.68 -11.53
N HIS A 167 -4.83 -3.47 -12.73
CA HIS A 167 -5.45 -2.59 -13.72
C HIS A 167 -6.15 -3.44 -14.77
N TYR A 168 -7.45 -3.24 -14.95
CA TYR A 168 -8.21 -3.84 -16.04
C TYR A 168 -8.60 -2.77 -17.04
N TRP A 169 -8.21 -2.95 -18.30
CA TRP A 169 -8.81 -2.24 -19.42
C TRP A 169 -9.85 -3.13 -20.06
N ALA A 170 -11.09 -2.66 -20.10
CA ALA A 170 -12.09 -3.22 -21.00
C ALA A 170 -11.85 -2.60 -22.38
N ILE A 171 -10.91 -3.14 -23.16
CA ILE A 171 -10.99 -2.99 -24.60
C ILE A 171 -12.12 -3.95 -25.01
N LEU A 172 -13.33 -3.41 -25.10
CA LEU A 172 -14.37 -4.07 -25.87
C LEU A 172 -13.80 -4.26 -27.27
N CYS A 173 -13.43 -5.49 -27.61
CA CYS A 173 -13.33 -5.91 -29.00
C CYS A 173 -14.72 -5.72 -29.62
N ILE A 174 -14.91 -4.58 -30.30
CA ILE A 174 -15.94 -4.40 -31.32
C ILE A 174 -15.25 -4.61 -32.67
#